data_AF-X1K9N2-F1
#
_entry.id   AF-X1K9N2-F1
#
_cell.length_a   1.000
_cell.length_b   1.000
_cell.length_c   1.000
_cell.angle_alpha   90.00
_cell.angle_beta   90.00
_cell.angle_gamma   90.00
#
_symmetry.space_group_name_H-M   'P 1'
#
loop_
_entity.id
_entity.type
_entity.pdbx_description
1 polymer ?
#
loop_
_entity_poly.entity_id
_entity_poly.type
_entity_poly.pdbx_seq_one_letter_code
_entity_poly.pdbx_strand_id
1 'polypeptide(L)'
;FLSAVTIIKGMADDGGLFVPETIPQENRDLYELKGVDYKELAFLIMKDFFTDYHQDELKYCINQAYDKKFDTPIIVPLNLKMGVYFLELYHGPTLAFKDMALSILPHLLKKAAQKLNLNKEIIILTATSGDTGKAALEGFAGVEGIKIIVFFPQKGVSKIQERQMLTQEGDNTFVIGIRGNFDDTQKGVKEIFEDPDFNKKMDEKNYIFSSANSINIGRLIPQIVYYFYAYLNLY
;
A
#
# COMPACT_ATOMS: atom_id res chain seq x y z
N PHE A 1 5.41 -9.41 15.97
CA PHE A 1 4.06 -8.78 16.03
C PHE A 1 3.14 -9.46 15.04
N LEU A 2 1.82 -9.49 15.30
CA LEU A 2 0.83 -9.90 14.30
C LEU A 2 0.88 -8.96 13.08
N SER A 3 0.65 -9.47 11.87
CA SER A 3 0.72 -8.63 10.67
C SER A 3 -0.37 -7.56 10.66
N ALA A 4 -1.56 -7.83 11.22
CA ALA A 4 -2.60 -6.83 11.41
C ALA A 4 -2.11 -5.61 12.23
N VAL A 5 -1.33 -5.86 13.28
CA VAL A 5 -0.78 -4.79 14.14
C VAL A 5 0.26 -3.98 13.37
N THR A 6 1.17 -4.63 12.66
CA THR A 6 2.25 -3.94 11.93
C THR A 6 1.73 -3.16 10.74
N ILE A 7 0.69 -3.65 10.05
CA ILE A 7 0.01 -2.95 8.96
C ILE A 7 -0.67 -1.67 9.48
N ILE A 8 -1.37 -1.74 10.63
CA ILE A 8 -1.97 -0.55 11.26
C ILE A 8 -0.92 0.44 11.72
N LYS A 9 0.11 0.00 12.44
CA LYS A 9 1.13 0.91 12.96
C LYS A 9 1.96 1.54 11.83
N GLY A 10 2.26 0.79 10.78
CA GLY A 10 3.07 1.22 9.63
C GLY A 10 4.57 1.40 9.95
N MET A 11 4.92 1.81 11.16
CA MET A 11 6.29 2.01 11.68
C MET A 11 6.36 1.54 13.14
N ALA A 12 7.55 1.14 13.59
CA ALA A 12 7.78 0.76 14.99
C ALA A 12 7.87 2.01 15.90
N ASP A 13 7.66 1.81 17.21
CA ASP A 13 7.60 2.91 18.19
C ASP A 13 8.95 3.62 18.38
N ASP A 14 10.05 2.97 18.01
CA ASP A 14 11.42 3.49 18.04
C ASP A 14 11.85 4.14 16.70
N GLY A 15 10.91 4.30 15.76
CA GLY A 15 11.18 4.80 14.41
C GLY A 15 11.78 3.76 13.47
N GLY A 16 11.91 2.50 13.89
CA GLY A 16 12.35 1.37 13.08
C GLY A 16 11.28 0.83 12.13
N LEU A 17 11.66 -0.17 11.33
CA LEU A 17 10.79 -0.81 10.33
C LEU A 17 10.39 -2.22 10.78
N PHE A 18 9.12 -2.57 10.57
CA PHE A 18 8.69 -3.96 10.73
C PHE A 18 9.19 -4.83 9.58
N VAL A 19 9.85 -5.92 9.92
CA VAL A 19 10.27 -6.96 8.99
C VAL A 19 9.81 -8.33 9.51
N PRO A 20 9.58 -9.32 8.64
CA PRO A 20 9.36 -10.69 9.08
C PRO A 20 10.57 -11.20 9.86
N GLU A 21 10.32 -11.93 10.97
CA GLU A 21 11.40 -12.57 11.74
C GLU A 21 12.12 -13.64 10.90
N THR A 22 11.38 -14.30 10.02
CA THR A 22 11.90 -15.25 9.03
C THR A 22 11.25 -14.99 7.68
N ILE A 23 12.01 -15.15 6.60
CA ILE A 23 11.46 -15.13 5.25
C ILE A 23 10.88 -16.52 4.98
N PRO A 24 9.55 -16.65 4.72
CA PRO A 24 8.94 -17.93 4.40
C PRO A 24 9.67 -18.60 3.24
N GLN A 25 10.00 -19.88 3.42
CA GLN A 25 10.59 -20.68 2.35
C GLN A 25 9.46 -21.24 1.49
N GLU A 26 9.52 -20.99 0.19
CA GLU A 26 8.64 -21.64 -0.77
C GLU A 26 9.17 -23.05 -1.02
N ASN A 27 8.47 -24.05 -0.47
CA ASN A 27 8.83 -25.45 -0.63
C ASN A 27 8.08 -26.12 -1.79
N ARG A 28 7.13 -25.41 -2.43
CA ARG A 28 6.46 -25.91 -3.63
C ARG A 28 7.41 -25.96 -4.81
N ASP A 29 7.17 -26.91 -5.70
CA ASP A 29 7.76 -26.85 -7.02
C ASP A 29 7.16 -25.66 -7.78
N LEU A 30 7.99 -24.70 -8.18
CA LEU A 30 7.55 -23.52 -8.94
C LEU A 30 6.86 -23.91 -10.26
N TYR A 31 7.16 -25.08 -10.82
CA TYR A 31 6.44 -25.58 -12.00
C TYR A 31 4.94 -25.79 -11.74
N GLU A 32 4.53 -26.12 -10.51
CA GLU A 32 3.11 -26.28 -10.15
C GLU A 32 2.36 -24.93 -10.13
N LEU A 33 3.10 -23.82 -10.02
CA LEU A 33 2.54 -22.47 -10.03
C LEU A 33 2.42 -21.87 -11.43
N LYS A 34 2.86 -22.60 -12.46
CA LYS A 34 2.79 -22.15 -13.85
C LYS A 34 1.34 -22.00 -14.31
N GLY A 35 1.01 -20.85 -14.89
CA GLY A 35 -0.33 -20.55 -15.40
C GLY A 35 -1.36 -20.18 -14.33
N VAL A 36 -0.96 -20.08 -13.06
CA VAL A 36 -1.82 -19.56 -11.99
C VAL A 36 -2.10 -18.07 -12.25
N ASP A 37 -3.35 -17.65 -12.06
CA ASP A 37 -3.72 -16.25 -12.22
C ASP A 37 -3.09 -15.37 -11.14
N TYR A 38 -2.99 -14.06 -11.41
CA TYR A 38 -2.29 -13.13 -10.50
C TYR A 38 -2.90 -13.09 -9.09
N LYS A 39 -4.21 -13.23 -8.95
CA LYS A 39 -4.89 -13.15 -7.65
C LYS A 39 -4.64 -14.41 -6.83
N GLU A 40 -4.71 -15.57 -7.46
CA GLU A 40 -4.39 -16.82 -6.79
C GLU A 40 -2.92 -16.84 -6.39
N LEU A 41 -2.00 -16.43 -7.26
CA LEU A 41 -0.58 -16.31 -6.89
C LEU A 41 -0.36 -15.31 -5.74
N ALA A 42 -1.06 -14.17 -5.76
CA ALA A 42 -1.03 -13.21 -4.65
C ALA A 42 -1.47 -13.87 -3.34
N PHE A 43 -2.55 -14.66 -3.36
CA PHE A 43 -3.02 -15.37 -2.18
C PHE A 43 -1.99 -16.40 -1.69
N LEU A 44 -1.45 -17.20 -2.61
CA LEU A 44 -0.49 -18.25 -2.31
C LEU A 44 0.80 -17.74 -1.69
N ILE A 45 1.24 -16.53 -2.05
CA ILE A 45 2.43 -15.87 -1.47
C ILE A 45 2.06 -15.13 -0.18
N MET A 46 1.04 -14.27 -0.22
CA MET A 46 0.73 -13.37 0.89
C MET A 46 0.28 -14.10 2.15
N LYS A 47 -0.38 -15.27 2.03
CA LYS A 47 -0.86 -16.05 3.19
C LYS A 47 0.27 -16.50 4.12
N ASP A 48 1.49 -16.66 3.59
CA ASP A 48 2.64 -17.12 4.37
C ASP A 48 3.33 -15.96 5.12
N PHE A 49 3.08 -14.71 4.69
CA PHE A 49 3.53 -13.51 5.39
C PHE A 49 2.47 -12.94 6.35
N PHE A 50 1.20 -13.01 5.97
CA PHE A 50 0.06 -12.49 6.74
C PHE A 50 -0.67 -13.61 7.47
N THR A 51 0.07 -14.34 8.31
CA THR A 51 -0.37 -15.60 8.94
C THR A 51 -1.53 -15.45 9.93
N ASP A 52 -1.77 -14.23 10.42
CA ASP A 52 -2.90 -13.90 11.29
C ASP A 52 -4.16 -13.49 10.52
N TYR A 53 -4.14 -13.37 9.19
CA TYR A 53 -5.34 -13.17 8.36
C TYR A 53 -6.01 -14.52 8.04
N HIS A 54 -7.33 -14.59 8.19
CA HIS A 54 -8.06 -15.75 7.68
C HIS A 54 -7.99 -15.76 6.15
N GLN A 55 -8.01 -16.96 5.55
CA GLN A 55 -7.82 -17.10 4.11
C GLN A 55 -8.90 -16.39 3.29
N ASP A 56 -10.15 -16.41 3.77
CA ASP A 56 -11.28 -15.71 3.16
C ASP A 56 -11.13 -14.17 3.27
N GLU A 57 -10.62 -13.65 4.38
CA GLU A 57 -10.29 -12.23 4.52
C GLU A 57 -9.23 -11.80 3.51
N LEU A 58 -8.16 -12.59 3.38
CA LEU A 58 -7.07 -12.28 2.47
C LEU A 58 -7.50 -12.36 1.00
N LYS A 59 -8.25 -13.41 0.63
CA LYS A 59 -8.86 -13.54 -0.70
C LYS A 59 -9.81 -12.38 -1.00
N TYR A 60 -10.59 -11.93 -0.02
CA TYR A 60 -11.43 -10.74 -0.17
C TYR A 60 -10.58 -9.51 -0.50
N CYS A 61 -9.53 -9.23 0.28
CA CYS A 61 -8.65 -8.09 0.04
C CYS A 61 -8.03 -8.12 -1.36
N ILE A 62 -7.53 -9.27 -1.80
CA ILE A 62 -6.92 -9.46 -3.12
C ILE A 62 -7.95 -9.23 -4.24
N ASN A 63 -9.16 -9.76 -4.08
CA ASN A 63 -10.22 -9.63 -5.08
C ASN A 63 -10.69 -8.19 -5.25
N GLN A 64 -10.77 -7.42 -4.16
CA GLN A 64 -11.10 -5.99 -4.21
C GLN A 64 -9.93 -5.14 -4.73
N ALA A 65 -8.69 -5.58 -4.46
CA ALA A 65 -7.49 -4.87 -4.87
C ALA A 65 -7.24 -4.94 -6.37
N TYR A 66 -7.36 -6.11 -6.99
CA TYR A 66 -6.96 -6.33 -8.38
C TYR A 66 -8.17 -6.58 -9.27
N ASP A 67 -9.10 -5.64 -9.29
CA ASP A 67 -10.36 -5.75 -10.04
C ASP A 67 -10.32 -4.94 -11.34
N LYS A 68 -11.52 -4.63 -11.85
CA LYS A 68 -11.76 -3.87 -13.08
C LYS A 68 -11.21 -2.42 -13.08
N LYS A 69 -10.65 -1.93 -11.98
CA LYS A 69 -9.87 -0.66 -12.00
C LYS A 69 -8.49 -0.82 -12.64
N PHE A 70 -8.03 -2.05 -12.79
CA PHE A 70 -6.93 -2.37 -13.70
C PHE A 70 -7.48 -2.49 -15.12
N ASP A 71 -6.85 -1.80 -16.07
CA ASP A 71 -7.32 -1.76 -17.46
C ASP A 71 -7.12 -3.08 -18.24
N THR A 72 -6.49 -4.08 -17.62
CA THR A 72 -6.27 -5.42 -18.15
C THR A 72 -6.56 -6.50 -17.09
N PRO A 73 -7.25 -7.60 -17.46
CA PRO A 73 -7.52 -8.71 -16.54
C PRO A 73 -6.27 -9.49 -16.13
N ILE A 74 -5.15 -9.33 -16.85
CA ILE A 74 -3.86 -9.97 -16.54
C ILE A 74 -3.21 -9.30 -15.30
N ILE A 75 -3.62 -8.07 -14.98
CA ILE A 75 -3.08 -7.19 -13.93
C ILE A 75 -1.64 -6.73 -14.20
N VAL A 76 -0.71 -7.66 -14.45
CA VAL A 76 0.73 -7.40 -14.64
C VAL A 76 1.29 -8.14 -15.88
N PRO A 77 0.87 -7.78 -17.10
CA PRO A 77 1.32 -8.45 -18.31
C PRO A 77 2.84 -8.34 -18.50
N LEU A 78 3.42 -9.40 -19.05
CA LEU A 78 4.83 -9.49 -19.40
C LEU A 78 4.96 -9.47 -20.93
N ASN A 79 5.50 -8.38 -21.48
CA ASN A 79 5.57 -8.17 -22.92
C ASN A 79 7.00 -8.24 -23.45
N LEU A 80 7.23 -9.08 -24.46
CA LEU A 80 8.51 -9.15 -25.18
C LEU A 80 8.56 -8.07 -26.26
N LYS A 81 9.51 -7.14 -26.14
CA LYS A 81 9.78 -6.10 -27.15
C LYS A 81 11.27 -5.99 -27.37
N MET A 82 11.68 -6.04 -28.64
CA MET A 82 13.09 -5.89 -29.05
C MET A 82 14.05 -6.86 -28.33
N GLY A 83 13.59 -8.08 -28.04
CA GLY A 83 14.40 -9.09 -27.34
C GLY A 83 14.52 -8.90 -25.82
N VAL A 84 13.78 -7.95 -25.23
CA VAL A 84 13.73 -7.73 -23.77
C VAL A 84 12.29 -7.84 -23.29
N TYR A 85 12.10 -8.46 -22.12
CA TYR A 85 10.79 -8.55 -21.47
C TYR A 85 10.54 -7.31 -20.60
N PHE A 86 9.37 -6.71 -20.75
CA PHE A 86 8.86 -5.61 -19.94
C PHE A 86 7.72 -6.10 -19.08
N LEU A 87 7.86 -6.00 -17.76
CA LEU A 87 6.78 -6.23 -16.81
C LEU A 87 5.99 -4.93 -16.64
N GLU A 88 4.76 -4.92 -17.14
CA GLU A 88 3.94 -3.71 -17.16
C GLU A 88 3.17 -3.59 -15.84
N LEU A 89 3.59 -2.67 -14.99
CA LEU A 89 2.99 -2.42 -13.66
C LEU A 89 2.16 -1.13 -13.61
N TYR A 90 1.80 -0.58 -14.77
CA TYR A 90 1.12 0.72 -14.90
C TYR A 90 -0.35 0.59 -15.33
N HIS A 91 -0.93 -0.60 -15.23
CA HIS A 91 -2.31 -0.86 -15.64
C HIS A 91 -3.34 -0.48 -14.57
N GLY A 92 -2.89 -0.05 -13.39
CA GLY A 92 -3.75 0.43 -12.33
C GLY A 92 -4.28 1.85 -12.56
N PRO A 93 -5.14 2.35 -11.67
CA PRO A 93 -5.90 3.59 -11.85
C PRO A 93 -5.03 4.85 -11.90
N THR A 94 -3.76 4.78 -11.49
CA THR A 94 -2.85 5.93 -11.47
C THR A 94 -1.68 5.80 -12.42
N LEU A 95 -1.67 4.75 -13.24
CA LEU A 95 -0.65 4.47 -14.24
C LEU A 95 0.76 4.30 -13.66
N ALA A 96 0.85 3.80 -12.42
CA ALA A 96 2.11 3.59 -11.73
C ALA A 96 2.13 2.30 -10.92
N PHE A 97 3.30 1.68 -10.80
CA PHE A 97 3.50 0.42 -10.05
C PHE A 97 3.06 0.47 -8.58
N LYS A 98 2.90 1.68 -8.04
CA LYS A 98 2.45 1.88 -6.66
C LYS A 98 1.00 1.42 -6.46
N ASP A 99 0.21 1.38 -7.54
CA ASP A 99 -1.15 0.83 -7.56
C ASP A 99 -1.19 -0.63 -7.10
N MET A 100 -0.15 -1.40 -7.38
CA MET A 100 -0.05 -2.81 -6.97
C MET A 100 -0.14 -2.97 -5.44
N ALA A 101 0.48 -2.06 -4.71
CA ALA A 101 0.50 -2.08 -3.24
C ALA A 101 -0.65 -1.26 -2.63
N LEU A 102 -0.95 -0.10 -3.22
CA LEU A 102 -1.90 0.85 -2.64
C LEU A 102 -3.36 0.51 -2.97
N SER A 103 -3.61 -0.35 -3.97
CA SER A 103 -4.94 -0.90 -4.21
C SER A 103 -5.38 -1.93 -3.17
N ILE A 104 -4.43 -2.62 -2.51
CA ILE A 104 -4.75 -3.67 -1.52
C ILE A 104 -4.64 -3.19 -0.07
N LEU A 105 -3.75 -2.23 0.20
CA LEU A 105 -3.49 -1.72 1.55
C LEU A 105 -4.76 -1.27 2.31
N PRO A 106 -5.71 -0.51 1.73
CA PRO A 106 -6.92 -0.10 2.43
C PRO A 106 -7.78 -1.28 2.89
N HIS A 107 -7.86 -2.34 2.08
CA HIS A 107 -8.59 -3.56 2.43
C HIS A 107 -7.90 -4.34 3.55
N LEU A 108 -6.56 -4.44 3.50
CA LEU A 108 -5.76 -5.05 4.56
C LEU A 108 -5.91 -4.29 5.88
N LEU A 109 -5.88 -2.95 5.85
CA LEU A 109 -6.08 -2.08 7.01
C LEU A 109 -7.49 -2.25 7.60
N LYS A 110 -8.54 -2.27 6.77
CA LYS A 110 -9.91 -2.47 7.25
C LYS A 110 -10.06 -3.82 7.95
N LYS A 111 -9.49 -4.89 7.38
CA LYS A 111 -9.49 -6.22 8.01
C LYS A 111 -8.64 -6.28 9.28
N ALA A 112 -7.49 -5.60 9.31
CA ALA A 112 -6.70 -5.47 10.52
C ALA A 112 -7.49 -4.76 11.64
N ALA A 113 -8.14 -3.64 11.32
CA ALA A 113 -8.90 -2.86 12.28
C ALA A 113 -10.07 -3.66 12.87
N GLN A 114 -10.80 -4.39 12.02
CA GLN A 114 -11.85 -5.32 12.44
C GLN A 114 -11.31 -6.41 13.37
N LYS A 115 -10.21 -7.08 12.98
CA LYS A 115 -9.58 -8.14 13.78
C LYS A 115 -9.12 -7.66 15.16
N LEU A 116 -8.58 -6.45 15.23
CA LEU A 116 -8.11 -5.84 16.48
C LEU A 116 -9.24 -5.17 17.28
N ASN A 117 -10.50 -5.24 16.83
CA ASN A 117 -11.64 -4.51 17.40
C ASN A 117 -11.33 -3.02 17.61
N LEU A 118 -10.63 -2.43 16.63
CA LEU A 118 -10.19 -1.05 16.67
C LEU A 118 -11.34 -0.11 16.32
N ASN A 119 -11.97 0.46 17.34
CA ASN A 119 -13.04 1.45 17.19
C ASN A 119 -12.49 2.88 17.06
N LYS A 120 -11.50 3.08 16.20
CA LYS A 120 -10.84 4.37 15.96
C LYS A 120 -10.81 4.66 14.46
N GLU A 121 -10.88 5.94 14.10
CA GLU A 121 -10.69 6.37 12.72
C GLU A 121 -9.19 6.43 12.40
N ILE A 122 -8.78 5.75 11.33
CA ILE A 122 -7.38 5.65 10.93
C ILE A 122 -7.04 6.87 10.06
N ILE A 123 -5.99 7.60 10.42
CA ILE A 123 -5.49 8.74 9.64
C ILE A 123 -4.18 8.34 8.97
N ILE A 124 -4.23 8.16 7.65
CA ILE A 124 -3.08 7.85 6.81
C ILE A 124 -2.29 9.13 6.56
N LEU A 125 -1.04 9.17 7.03
CA LEU A 125 -0.10 10.24 6.72
C LEU A 125 0.87 9.77 5.65
N THR A 126 0.93 10.49 4.54
CA THR A 126 1.80 10.12 3.41
C THR A 126 2.61 11.31 2.92
N ALA A 127 3.94 11.20 2.96
CA ALA A 127 4.82 12.13 2.24
C ALA A 127 5.09 11.60 0.82
N THR A 128 5.05 12.47 -0.18
CA THR A 128 5.27 12.08 -1.59
C THR A 128 6.09 13.11 -2.37
N SER A 129 6.80 12.63 -3.38
CA SER A 129 7.40 13.43 -4.47
C SER A 129 6.63 13.34 -5.79
N GLY A 130 5.46 12.68 -5.79
CA GLY A 130 4.63 12.49 -6.98
C GLY A 130 3.69 11.29 -6.84
N ASP A 131 3.95 10.22 -7.59
CA ASP A 131 2.98 9.14 -7.81
C ASP A 131 2.52 8.42 -6.54
N THR A 132 3.32 8.34 -5.47
CA THR A 132 2.88 7.70 -4.21
C THR A 132 1.65 8.40 -3.66
N GLY A 133 1.61 9.73 -3.76
CA GLY A 133 0.50 10.54 -3.29
C GLY A 133 -0.76 10.22 -4.06
N LYS A 134 -0.70 10.26 -5.40
CA LYS A 134 -1.88 9.96 -6.24
C LYS A 134 -2.35 8.52 -6.06
N ALA A 135 -1.46 7.53 -6.07
CA ALA A 135 -1.83 6.14 -5.85
C ALA A 135 -2.44 5.90 -4.46
N ALA A 136 -1.96 6.58 -3.42
CA ALA A 136 -2.49 6.45 -2.07
C ALA A 136 -3.86 7.13 -1.96
N LEU A 137 -3.98 8.35 -2.48
CA LEU A 137 -5.24 9.09 -2.57
C LEU A 137 -6.32 8.26 -3.27
N GLU A 138 -6.00 7.68 -4.42
CA GLU A 138 -6.90 6.83 -5.18
C GLU A 138 -7.29 5.57 -4.41
N GLY A 139 -6.33 4.88 -3.78
CA GLY A 139 -6.61 3.67 -3.01
C GLY A 139 -7.49 3.91 -1.79
N PHE A 140 -7.30 5.03 -1.08
CA PHE A 140 -8.03 5.33 0.15
C PHE A 140 -9.30 6.18 -0.04
N ALA A 141 -9.56 6.70 -1.24
CA ALA A 141 -10.75 7.50 -1.52
C ALA A 141 -12.04 6.74 -1.17
N GLY A 142 -12.91 7.35 -0.36
CA GLY A 142 -14.20 6.79 0.03
C GLY A 142 -14.13 5.59 0.99
N VAL A 143 -12.95 5.23 1.51
CA VAL A 143 -12.82 4.12 2.45
C VAL A 143 -13.30 4.53 3.84
N GLU A 144 -14.46 4.01 4.24
CA GLU A 144 -15.08 4.25 5.54
C GLU A 144 -14.14 3.93 6.71
N GLY A 145 -14.09 4.84 7.69
CA GLY A 145 -13.26 4.72 8.89
C GLY A 145 -11.78 5.04 8.66
N ILE A 146 -11.41 5.48 7.45
CA ILE A 146 -10.04 5.87 7.09
C ILE A 146 -10.05 7.25 6.43
N LYS A 147 -9.17 8.15 6.87
CA LYS A 147 -8.84 9.40 6.19
C LYS A 147 -7.41 9.34 5.67
N ILE A 148 -7.12 10.07 4.61
CA ILE A 148 -5.76 10.18 4.08
C ILE A 148 -5.35 11.64 3.91
N ILE A 149 -4.16 11.96 4.39
CA ILE A 149 -3.51 13.25 4.22
C ILE A 149 -2.19 13.04 3.48
N VAL A 150 -2.11 13.61 2.28
CA VAL A 150 -0.90 13.60 1.45
C VAL A 150 -0.18 14.94 1.56
N PHE A 151 1.08 14.88 1.97
CA PHE A 151 2.00 16.00 2.01
C PHE A 151 2.96 15.91 0.84
N PHE A 152 3.14 17.01 0.11
CA PHE A 152 4.07 17.08 -1.02
C PHE A 152 4.83 18.40 -1.05
N PRO A 153 6.08 18.45 -1.53
CA PRO A 153 6.79 19.71 -1.70
C PRO A 153 6.14 20.52 -2.82
N GLN A 154 5.66 21.73 -2.50
CA GLN A 154 4.89 22.57 -3.42
C GLN A 154 5.60 22.83 -4.76
N LYS A 155 6.94 22.86 -4.76
CA LYS A 155 7.77 23.05 -5.97
C LYS A 155 8.52 21.80 -6.41
N GLY A 156 8.31 20.66 -5.77
CA GLY A 156 9.09 19.43 -5.97
C GLY A 156 8.35 18.30 -6.68
N VAL A 157 7.17 18.56 -7.24
CA VAL A 157 6.36 17.60 -8.00
C VAL A 157 6.04 18.15 -9.39
N SER A 158 5.78 17.28 -10.37
CA SER A 158 5.36 17.75 -11.69
C SER A 158 3.95 18.35 -11.64
N LYS A 159 3.64 19.26 -12.58
CA LYS A 159 2.29 19.88 -12.67
C LYS A 159 1.17 18.85 -12.88
N ILE A 160 1.46 17.73 -13.55
CA ILE A 160 0.48 16.67 -13.78
C ILE A 160 0.19 15.95 -12.46
N GLN A 161 1.22 15.54 -11.72
CA GLN A 161 1.06 14.90 -10.42
C GLN A 161 0.40 15.83 -9.40
N GLU A 162 0.78 17.10 -9.36
CA GLU A 162 0.13 18.12 -8.51
C GLU A 162 -1.37 18.19 -8.80
N ARG A 163 -1.76 18.32 -10.07
CA ARG A 163 -3.17 18.37 -10.46
C ARG A 163 -3.89 17.09 -10.08
N GLN A 164 -3.32 15.92 -10.39
CA GLN A 164 -3.92 14.63 -10.03
C GLN A 164 -4.19 14.50 -8.53
N MET A 165 -3.29 15.01 -7.68
CA MET A 165 -3.50 15.01 -6.23
C MET A 165 -4.56 16.04 -5.82
N LEU A 166 -4.44 17.30 -6.26
CA LEU A 166 -5.36 18.38 -5.86
C LEU A 166 -6.79 18.20 -6.36
N THR A 167 -6.99 17.43 -7.45
CA THR A 167 -8.32 17.12 -8.00
C THR A 167 -8.79 15.72 -7.62
N GLN A 168 -8.17 15.07 -6.63
CA GLN A 168 -8.66 13.79 -6.12
C GLN A 168 -10.07 13.98 -5.55
N GLU A 169 -10.99 13.08 -5.91
CA GLU A 169 -12.30 12.98 -5.29
C GLU A 169 -12.28 12.08 -4.05
N GLY A 170 -13.17 12.38 -3.10
CA GLY A 170 -13.36 11.63 -1.86
C GLY A 170 -13.32 12.56 -0.64
N ASP A 171 -14.42 12.60 0.12
CA ASP A 171 -14.56 13.48 1.29
C ASP A 171 -13.57 13.18 2.43
N ASN A 172 -12.91 12.03 2.37
CA ASN A 172 -11.89 11.57 3.31
C ASN A 172 -10.44 11.82 2.83
N THR A 173 -10.27 12.51 1.70
CA THR A 173 -8.95 12.77 1.09
C THR A 173 -8.52 14.22 1.29
N PHE A 174 -7.26 14.42 1.71
CA PHE A 174 -6.70 15.74 1.98
C PHE A 174 -5.30 15.85 1.38
N VAL A 175 -4.99 17.00 0.80
CA VAL A 175 -3.72 17.25 0.13
C VAL A 175 -3.13 18.57 0.60
N ILE A 176 -1.88 18.55 1.07
CA ILE A 176 -1.20 19.69 1.69
C ILE A 176 0.14 19.93 1.01
N GLY A 177 0.29 21.10 0.39
CA GLY A 177 1.55 21.55 -0.20
C GLY A 177 2.49 22.13 0.87
N ILE A 178 3.66 21.52 1.04
CA ILE A 178 4.71 21.95 1.96
C ILE A 178 5.65 22.93 1.27
N ARG A 179 5.94 24.04 1.93
CA ARG A 179 6.98 25.00 1.51
C ARG A 179 8.35 24.46 1.92
N GLY A 180 8.92 23.61 1.10
CA GLY A 180 10.20 22.93 1.35
C GLY A 180 10.50 21.93 0.24
N ASN A 181 11.44 21.02 0.52
CA ASN A 181 11.75 19.88 -0.35
C ASN A 181 11.06 18.59 0.15
N PHE A 182 11.33 17.47 -0.53
CA PHE A 182 10.75 16.17 -0.17
C PHE A 182 11.24 15.68 1.19
N ASP A 183 12.51 15.90 1.53
CA ASP A 183 13.07 15.49 2.83
C ASP A 183 12.42 16.24 3.98
N ASP A 184 12.13 17.54 3.82
CA ASP A 184 11.37 18.34 4.80
C ASP A 184 9.97 17.76 5.02
N THR A 185 9.32 17.35 3.92
CA THR A 185 7.98 16.74 3.94
C THR A 185 8.01 15.40 4.68
N GLN A 186 8.97 14.54 4.35
CA GLN A 186 9.13 13.23 4.99
C GLN A 186 9.50 13.37 6.48
N LYS A 187 10.40 14.31 6.81
CA LYS A 187 10.78 14.61 8.19
C LYS A 187 9.59 15.08 9.02
N GLY A 188 8.78 16.01 8.50
CA GLY A 188 7.59 16.49 9.21
C GLY A 188 6.56 15.39 9.49
N VAL A 189 6.34 14.47 8.54
CA VAL A 189 5.49 13.29 8.78
C VAL A 189 6.08 12.40 9.87
N LYS A 190 7.39 12.16 9.85
CA LYS A 190 8.08 11.37 10.88
C LYS A 190 7.99 12.02 12.27
N GLU A 191 8.16 13.33 12.36
CA GLU A 191 8.00 14.09 13.61
C GLU A 191 6.58 13.95 14.20
N ILE A 192 5.54 13.91 13.35
CA ILE A 192 4.17 13.64 13.81
C ILE A 192 4.06 12.24 14.44
N PHE A 193 4.66 11.22 13.81
CA PHE A 193 4.65 9.86 14.36
C PHE A 193 5.43 9.74 15.67
N GLU A 194 6.52 10.50 15.82
CA GLU A 194 7.41 10.45 16.97
C GLU A 194 6.99 11.39 18.13
N ASP A 195 5.92 12.19 17.98
CA ASP A 195 5.41 13.10 19.02
C ASP A 195 4.39 12.37 19.94
N PRO A 196 4.79 11.97 21.16
CA PRO A 196 3.91 11.23 22.08
C PRO A 196 2.75 12.09 22.59
N ASP A 197 2.94 13.40 22.76
CA ASP A 197 1.91 14.30 23.28
C ASP A 197 0.83 14.54 22.23
N PHE A 198 1.23 14.70 20.97
CA PHE A 198 0.29 14.81 19.86
C PHE A 198 -0.45 13.48 19.63
N ASN A 199 0.26 12.36 19.62
CA ASN A 199 -0.34 11.04 19.46
C ASN A 199 -1.36 10.75 20.57
N LYS A 200 -1.08 11.10 21.82
CA LYS A 200 -2.03 10.96 22.93
C LYS A 200 -3.29 11.82 22.72
N LYS A 201 -3.14 13.08 22.32
CA LYS A 201 -4.29 13.96 22.01
C LYS A 201 -5.16 13.44 20.87
N MET A 202 -4.54 12.79 19.89
CA MET A 202 -5.25 12.18 18.78
C MET A 202 -5.96 10.90 19.21
N ASP A 203 -5.32 10.10 20.07
CA ASP A 203 -5.91 8.91 20.69
C ASP A 203 -7.18 9.24 21.49
N GLU A 204 -7.13 10.31 22.30
CA GLU A 204 -8.26 10.85 23.07
C GLU A 204 -9.43 11.31 22.17
N LYS A 205 -9.16 11.62 20.91
CA LYS A 205 -10.14 11.98 19.88
C LYS A 205 -10.59 10.80 19.02
N ASN A 206 -10.24 9.57 19.41
CA ASN A 206 -10.49 8.33 18.65
C ASN A 206 -9.81 8.30 17.27
N TYR A 207 -8.64 8.92 17.14
CA TYR A 207 -7.79 8.83 15.96
C TYR A 207 -6.55 7.98 16.22
N ILE A 208 -6.09 7.29 15.18
CA ILE A 208 -4.79 6.63 15.17
C ILE A 208 -4.07 6.92 13.87
N PHE A 209 -2.78 7.23 13.94
CA PHE A 209 -1.98 7.44 12.74
C PHE A 209 -1.48 6.12 12.16
N SER A 210 -1.45 6.07 10.83
CA SER A 210 -0.81 5.02 10.06
C SER A 210 -0.15 5.64 8.83
N SER A 211 0.76 4.92 8.19
CA SER A 211 1.47 5.41 7.00
C SER A 211 1.18 4.52 5.80
N ALA A 212 0.99 5.17 4.64
CA ALA A 212 0.98 4.51 3.33
C ALA A 212 2.30 4.72 2.58
N ASN A 213 3.39 5.14 3.24
CA ASN A 213 4.73 5.14 2.65
C ASN A 213 5.28 3.72 2.48
N SER A 214 6.38 3.57 1.72
CA SER A 214 6.98 2.28 1.37
C SER A 214 7.46 1.45 2.56
N ILE A 215 7.50 2.06 3.75
CA ILE A 215 7.87 1.44 5.02
C ILE A 215 6.80 0.50 5.57
N ASN A 216 5.54 0.62 5.14
CA ASN A 216 4.46 -0.22 5.63
C ASN A 216 4.58 -1.64 5.02
N ILE A 217 4.61 -2.66 5.87
CA ILE A 217 4.70 -4.07 5.44
C ILE A 217 3.53 -4.49 4.54
N GLY A 218 2.36 -3.88 4.72
CA GLY A 218 1.19 -4.04 3.86
C GLY A 218 1.37 -3.52 2.44
N ARG A 219 2.42 -2.73 2.18
CA ARG A 219 2.86 -2.35 0.82
C ARG A 219 3.98 -3.23 0.30
N LEU A 220 4.95 -3.58 1.15
CA LEU A 220 6.12 -4.34 0.73
C LEU A 220 5.76 -5.75 0.25
N ILE A 221 4.94 -6.48 1.03
CA ILE A 221 4.62 -7.88 0.72
C ILE A 221 3.84 -8.06 -0.60
N PRO A 222 2.79 -7.28 -0.90
CA PRO A 222 2.11 -7.39 -2.21
C PRO A 222 3.03 -7.17 -3.41
N GLN A 223 4.12 -6.41 -3.25
CA GLN A 223 5.06 -6.17 -4.34
C GLN A 223 5.95 -7.37 -4.65
N ILE A 224 6.07 -8.34 -3.74
CA ILE A 224 6.80 -9.59 -4.01
C ILE A 224 6.11 -10.40 -5.12
N VAL A 225 4.77 -10.33 -5.18
CA VAL A 225 3.94 -11.17 -6.05
C VAL A 225 4.29 -11.01 -7.53
N TYR A 226 4.47 -9.77 -8.01
CA TYR A 226 4.73 -9.54 -9.43
C TYR A 226 6.12 -10.02 -9.88
N TYR A 227 7.09 -10.20 -8.96
CA TYR A 227 8.36 -10.84 -9.28
C TYR A 227 8.18 -12.34 -9.55
N PHE A 228 7.44 -13.04 -8.68
CA PHE A 228 7.08 -14.44 -8.89
C PHE A 228 6.26 -14.60 -10.17
N TYR A 229 5.27 -13.73 -10.38
CA TYR A 229 4.44 -13.77 -11.58
C TYR A 229 5.28 -13.59 -12.85
N ALA A 230 6.18 -12.61 -12.88
CA ALA A 230 7.07 -12.40 -14.01
C ALA A 230 7.96 -13.63 -14.27
N TYR A 231 8.57 -14.19 -13.22
CA TYR A 231 9.42 -15.38 -13.34
C TYR A 231 8.65 -16.59 -13.90
N LEU A 232 7.45 -16.86 -13.38
CA LEU A 232 6.60 -17.98 -13.81
C LEU A 232 6.06 -17.82 -15.24
N ASN A 233 6.01 -16.59 -15.77
CA ASN A 233 5.60 -16.31 -17.16
C ASN A 233 6.78 -16.20 -18.13
N LEU A 234 8.02 -16.20 -17.64
CA LEU A 234 9.22 -16.29 -18.47
C LEU A 234 9.51 -17.73 -18.92
N TYR A 235 9.17 -18.73 -18.09
CA TYR A 235 9.60 -20.12 -18.25
C TYR A 235 8.44 -21.12 -18.37
#